data_AF-A0A3B8VRQ6-F1
#
_entry.id   AF-A0A3B8VRQ6-F1
#
_cell.length_a   1.000
_cell.length_b   1.000
_cell.length_c   1.000
_cell.angle_alpha   90.00
_cell.angle_beta   90.00
_cell.angle_gamma   90.00
#
_symmetry.space_group_name_H-M   'P 1'
#
loop_
_entity.id
_entity.type
_entity.pdbx_description
1 polymer ?
#
loop_
_entity_poly.entity_id
_entity_poly.type
_entity_poly.pdbx_seq_one_letter_code
_entity_poly.pdbx_strand_id
1 'polypeptide(L)'
;MDVWMKRLNTAYKSMRIRPRTAMSLIATASVCALLAACASTPTEAFSGTEFNNVEPAFDFQLQNQFGDVSSLADHKDKVVVLTFLYTNCPDVCPIITTQL
;
A
#
# COMPACT_ATOMS: atom_id res chain seq x y z
N MET A 1 31.81 -19.05 -47.58
CA MET A 1 30.70 -18.98 -46.59
C MET A 1 29.85 -17.71 -46.80
N ASP A 2 29.60 -17.36 -48.06
CA ASP A 2 29.16 -16.02 -48.50
C ASP A 2 27.63 -15.94 -48.73
N VAL A 3 26.95 -17.07 -48.55
CA VAL A 3 25.51 -17.25 -48.76
C VAL A 3 24.70 -16.82 -47.52
N TRP A 4 25.30 -16.92 -46.32
CA TRP A 4 24.61 -16.61 -45.05
C TRP A 4 24.40 -15.10 -44.82
N MET A 5 25.32 -14.24 -45.23
CA MET A 5 25.17 -12.78 -45.06
C MET A 5 24.08 -12.16 -45.95
N LYS A 6 23.84 -12.71 -47.15
CA LYS A 6 22.80 -12.19 -48.06
C LYS A 6 21.36 -12.41 -47.55
N ARG A 7 21.12 -13.45 -46.74
CA ARG A 7 19.78 -13.73 -46.21
C ARG A 7 19.41 -12.84 -45.03
N LEU A 8 20.36 -12.42 -44.20
CA LEU A 8 20.12 -11.50 -43.09
C LEU A 8 19.77 -10.07 -43.58
N ASN A 9 20.42 -9.61 -44.64
CA ASN A 9 20.28 -8.23 -45.13
C ASN A 9 18.95 -7.97 -45.87
N THR A 10 18.24 -9.03 -46.28
CA THR A 10 17.01 -8.92 -47.09
C THR A 10 15.75 -8.83 -46.22
N ALA A 11 15.74 -9.44 -45.03
CA ALA A 11 14.61 -9.36 -44.10
C ALA A 11 14.58 -8.03 -43.32
N TYR A 12 15.76 -7.49 -42.97
CA TYR A 12 15.89 -6.16 -42.36
C TYR A 12 15.33 -5.05 -43.25
N LYS A 13 15.45 -5.22 -44.57
CA LYS A 13 15.09 -4.22 -45.58
C LYS A 13 13.58 -4.15 -45.88
N SER A 14 12.80 -5.15 -45.47
CA SER A 14 11.35 -5.23 -45.73
C SER A 14 10.51 -4.54 -44.64
N MET A 15 11.07 -4.36 -43.45
CA MET A 15 10.37 -3.78 -42.31
C MET A 15 10.44 -2.25 -42.33
N ARG A 16 9.99 -1.64 -43.44
CA ARG A 16 9.75 -0.20 -43.53
C ARG A 16 8.40 0.10 -42.86
N ILE A 17 8.33 -0.14 -41.56
CA ILE A 17 7.19 0.22 -40.73
C ILE A 17 7.04 1.73 -40.86
N ARG A 18 5.85 2.20 -41.27
CA ARG A 18 5.59 3.63 -41.40
C ARG A 18 5.83 4.26 -40.02
N PRO A 19 6.56 5.39 -39.90
CA PRO A 19 6.87 5.99 -38.61
C PRO A 19 5.61 6.26 -37.76
N ARG A 20 4.47 6.48 -38.44
CA ARG A 20 3.14 6.63 -37.84
C ARG A 20 2.62 5.38 -37.12
N THR A 21 2.85 4.18 -37.66
CA THR A 21 2.37 2.93 -37.03
C THR A 21 3.30 2.46 -35.92
N ALA A 22 4.61 2.71 -36.04
CA ALA A 22 5.57 2.45 -34.96
C ALA A 22 5.30 3.34 -33.74
N MET A 23 5.00 4.63 -33.95
CA MET A 23 4.70 5.58 -32.87
C MET A 23 3.41 5.23 -32.11
N SER A 24 2.38 4.75 -32.82
CA SER A 24 1.12 4.32 -32.20
C SER A 24 1.29 3.07 -31.32
N LEU A 25 2.09 2.09 -31.77
CA LEU A 25 2.36 0.86 -31.01
C LEU A 25 3.21 1.12 -29.75
N ILE A 26 4.14 2.07 -29.81
CA ILE A 26 4.94 2.46 -28.64
C ILE A 26 4.07 3.20 -27.62
N ALA A 27 3.17 4.08 -28.08
CA ALA A 27 2.26 4.81 -27.21
C ALA A 27 1.26 3.88 -26.50
N THR A 28 0.68 2.89 -27.19
CA THR A 28 -0.20 1.91 -26.55
C THR A 28 0.55 1.01 -25.58
N ALA A 29 1.77 0.57 -25.93
CA ALA A 29 2.60 -0.21 -25.02
C ALA A 29 2.99 0.57 -23.75
N SER A 30 3.31 1.87 -23.86
CA SER A 30 3.65 2.69 -22.70
C SER A 30 2.45 2.92 -21.79
N VAL A 31 1.26 3.17 -22.35
CA VAL A 31 0.01 3.31 -21.60
C VAL A 31 -0.30 2.01 -20.85
N CYS A 32 -0.22 0.85 -21.52
CA CYS A 32 -0.45 -0.44 -20.85
C CYS A 32 0.55 -0.69 -19.71
N ALA A 33 1.82 -0.33 -19.88
CA ALA A 33 2.83 -0.47 -18.82
C ALA A 33 2.56 0.44 -17.61
N LEU A 34 2.09 1.68 -17.86
CA LEU A 34 1.70 2.61 -16.80
C LEU A 34 0.49 2.12 -16.00
N LEU A 35 -0.52 1.54 -16.66
CA LEU A 35 -1.67 0.95 -15.96
C LEU A 35 -1.28 -0.26 -15.10
N ALA A 36 -0.39 -1.13 -15.60
CA ALA A 36 0.06 -2.30 -14.85
C ALA A 36 0.84 -1.90 -13.57
N ALA A 37 1.62 -0.82 -13.62
CA ALA A 37 2.35 -0.31 -12.46
C ALA A 37 1.44 0.26 -11.36
N CYS A 38 0.23 0.71 -11.70
CA CYS A 38 -0.73 1.22 -10.71
C CYS A 38 -1.52 0.09 -10.02
N ALA A 39 -1.57 -1.10 -10.63
CA ALA A 39 -2.31 -2.25 -10.12
C ALA A 39 -1.57 -3.06 -9.04
N SER A 40 -0.31 -2.72 -8.72
CA SER A 40 0.39 -3.34 -7.60
C SER A 40 -0.14 -2.77 -6.29
N THR A 41 -1.15 -3.41 -5.72
CA THR A 41 -1.51 -3.22 -4.31
C THR A 41 -0.42 -3.88 -3.45
N PRO A 42 0.31 -3.14 -2.61
CA PRO A 42 1.20 -3.75 -1.63
C PRO A 42 0.35 -4.61 -0.69
N THR A 43 0.57 -5.92 -0.68
CA THR A 43 -0.01 -6.80 0.34
C THR A 43 0.86 -6.69 1.58
N GLU A 44 0.71 -5.60 2.33
CA GLU A 44 1.31 -5.49 3.65
C GLU A 44 0.56 -6.46 4.56
N ALA A 45 1.19 -7.57 4.90
CA ALA A 45 0.65 -8.49 5.89
C ALA A 45 0.60 -7.77 7.24
N PHE A 46 -0.52 -7.89 7.95
CA PHE A 46 -0.64 -7.31 9.29
C PHE A 46 0.43 -7.92 10.20
N SER A 47 1.35 -7.06 10.67
CA SER A 47 2.39 -7.45 11.61
C SER A 47 1.85 -7.30 13.03
N GLY A 48 1.22 -8.34 13.53
CA GLY A 48 0.64 -8.35 14.87
C GLY A 48 0.05 -9.70 15.23
N THR A 49 -0.37 -9.84 16.48
CA THR A 49 -1.09 -11.03 16.94
C THR A 49 -2.58 -10.85 16.69
N GLU A 50 -3.14 -11.72 15.86
CA GLU A 50 -4.58 -11.80 15.66
C GLU A 50 -5.22 -12.61 16.80
N PHE A 51 -6.19 -12.00 17.48
CA PHE A 51 -7.00 -12.69 18.47
C PHE A 51 -8.15 -13.44 17.79
N ASN A 52 -7.90 -14.72 17.49
CA ASN A 52 -8.87 -15.60 16.81
C ASN A 52 -10.07 -16.01 17.69
N ASN A 53 -9.90 -15.97 19.02
CA ASN A 53 -10.99 -16.24 19.96
C ASN A 53 -11.63 -14.90 20.37
N VAL A 54 -12.60 -14.47 19.55
CA VAL A 54 -13.22 -13.14 19.66
C VAL A 54 -14.27 -13.16 20.77
N GLU A 55 -13.82 -13.06 22.02
CA GLU A 55 -14.70 -12.61 23.10
C GLU A 55 -14.97 -11.12 22.88
N PRO A 56 -16.22 -10.64 23.06
CA PRO A 56 -16.51 -9.21 22.98
C PRO A 56 -15.59 -8.41 23.91
N ALA A 57 -15.07 -7.28 23.43
CA ALA A 57 -14.30 -6.38 24.27
C ALA A 57 -15.13 -5.96 25.48
N PHE A 58 -14.54 -6.04 26.67
CA PHE A 58 -15.20 -5.61 27.90
C PHE A 58 -15.48 -4.11 27.82
N ASP A 59 -16.64 -3.71 28.32
CA ASP A 59 -16.94 -2.30 28.49
C ASP A 59 -16.06 -1.71 29.60
N PHE A 60 -15.72 -0.43 29.45
CA PHE A 60 -14.94 0.32 30.42
C PHE A 60 -15.50 1.72 30.57
N GLN A 61 -15.26 2.33 31.72
CA GLN A 61 -15.45 3.77 31.90
C GLN A 61 -14.17 4.34 32.50
N LEU A 62 -13.50 5.18 31.72
CA LEU A 62 -12.22 5.78 32.10
C LEU A 62 -12.33 7.30 32.00
N GLN A 63 -11.59 8.00 32.85
CA GLN A 63 -11.45 9.44 32.73
C GLN A 63 -10.40 9.75 31.66
N ASN A 64 -10.75 10.58 30.69
CA ASN A 64 -9.83 11.02 29.65
C ASN A 64 -8.90 12.14 30.18
N GLN A 65 -7.98 12.61 29.33
CA GLN A 65 -7.02 13.66 29.65
C GLN A 65 -7.65 15.05 29.92
N PHE A 66 -8.92 15.24 29.55
CA PHE A 66 -9.68 16.48 29.78
C PHE A 66 -10.54 16.40 31.05
N GLY A 67 -10.59 15.24 31.71
CA GLY A 67 -11.40 15.01 32.89
C GLY A 67 -12.80 14.45 32.61
N ASP A 68 -13.16 14.19 31.36
CA ASP A 68 -14.46 13.62 31.00
C ASP A 68 -14.45 12.10 31.15
N VAL A 69 -15.62 11.51 31.44
CA VAL A 69 -15.80 10.06 31.42
C VAL A 69 -15.98 9.61 29.96
N SER A 70 -15.19 8.63 29.54
CA SER A 70 -15.26 8.00 28.22
C SER A 70 -15.45 6.49 28.36
N SER A 71 -16.34 5.92 27.54
CA SER A 71 -16.65 4.50 27.49
C SER A 71 -16.47 3.90 26.10
N LEU A 72 -16.33 2.58 26.02
CA LEU A 72 -16.29 1.90 24.73
C LEU A 72 -17.63 2.07 23.97
N ALA A 73 -18.74 2.16 24.70
CA ALA A 73 -20.07 2.35 24.14
C ALA A 73 -20.25 3.68 23.38
N ASP A 74 -19.47 4.72 23.72
CA ASP A 74 -19.49 6.02 23.03
C ASP A 74 -18.95 5.94 21.60
N HIS A 75 -18.22 4.86 21.28
CA HIS A 75 -17.59 4.62 19.99
C HIS A 75 -18.22 3.46 19.20
N LYS A 76 -19.49 3.15 19.45
CA LYS A 76 -20.24 2.13 18.68
C LYS A 76 -20.17 2.41 17.16
N ASP A 77 -20.15 1.31 16.41
CA ASP A 77 -20.09 1.28 14.94
C ASP A 77 -18.82 1.93 14.34
N LYS A 78 -17.78 2.13 15.15
CA LYS A 78 -16.47 2.62 14.71
C LYS A 78 -15.38 1.59 14.99
N VAL A 79 -14.33 1.62 14.16
CA VAL A 79 -13.09 0.90 14.47
C VAL A 79 -12.37 1.67 15.58
N VAL A 80 -12.09 0.99 16.70
CA VAL A 80 -11.42 1.57 17.88
C VAL A 80 -10.04 0.93 18.05
N VAL A 81 -9.01 1.78 18.12
CA VAL A 81 -7.63 1.36 18.40
C VAL A 81 -7.27 1.82 19.81
N LEU A 82 -7.00 0.87 20.71
CA LEU A 82 -6.58 1.15 22.07
C LEU A 82 -5.04 1.09 22.16
N THR A 83 -4.44 2.17 22.64
CA THR A 83 -3.01 2.25 22.92
C THR A 83 -2.81 2.48 24.41
N PHE A 84 -1.99 1.65 25.06
CA PHE A 84 -1.67 1.79 26.47
C PHE A 84 -0.40 2.62 26.62
N LEU A 85 -0.54 3.81 27.20
CA LEU A 85 0.57 4.75 27.42
C LEU A 85 0.90 4.89 28.91
N TYR A 86 2.13 5.31 29.17
CA TYR A 86 2.57 5.67 30.52
C TYR A 86 2.14 7.11 30.82
N THR A 87 1.41 7.29 31.91
CA THR A 87 1.00 8.61 32.43
C THR A 87 1.86 9.08 33.60
N ASN A 88 2.63 8.18 34.22
CA ASN A 88 3.58 8.47 35.28
C ASN A 88 4.98 8.13 34.79
N CYS A 89 5.74 9.16 34.42
CA CYS A 89 7.04 9.04 33.82
C CYS A 89 8.11 9.21 34.91
N PRO A 90 9.06 8.26 35.09
CA PRO A 90 10.12 8.41 36.08
C PRO A 90 11.14 9.49 35.69
N ASP A 91 11.12 9.97 34.44
CA ASP A 91 12.02 11.01 33.95
C ASP A 91 11.39 11.83 32.81
N VAL A 92 11.31 11.28 31.59
CA VAL A 92 10.66 11.90 30.43
C VAL A 92 9.59 10.98 29.85
N CYS A 93 8.46 11.55 29.44
CA CYS A 93 7.42 10.76 28.80
C CYS A 93 7.81 10.39 27.38
N PRO A 94 7.57 9.14 26.95
CA PRO A 94 7.90 8.72 25.59
C PRO A 94 7.10 9.53 24.56
N ILE A 95 7.77 9.94 23.48
CA ILE A 95 7.18 10.68 22.34
C ILE A 95 6.43 9.70 21.43
N ILE A 96 5.52 8.92 22.01
CA ILE A 96 4.67 7.99 21.27
C ILE A 96 3.36 8.65 20.84
N THR A 97 2.91 9.71 21.52
CA THR A 97 1.65 10.41 21.22
C THR A 97 1.70 11.30 19.98
N THR A 98 2.87 11.72 19.50
CA THR A 98 2.97 12.63 18.34
C THR A 98 2.70 11.95 17.00
N GLN A 99 2.62 10.63 16.99
CA GLN A 99 2.45 9.80 15.80
C GLN A 99 1.10 9.08 15.75
N LEU A 100 0.23 9.33 16.75
CA LEU A 100 -1.18 8.94 16.75
C LEU A 100 -2.06 10.12 16.31
#